data_AF-A0A9X9LU98-F1
#
_entry.id   AF-A0A9X9LU98-F1
#
_cell.length_a   1.000
_cell.length_b   1.000
_cell.length_c   1.000
_cell.angle_alpha   90.00
_cell.angle_beta   90.00
_cell.angle_gamma   90.00
#
_symmetry.space_group_name_H-M   'P 1'
#
loop_
_entity.id
_entity.type
_entity.pdbx_description
1 polymer ?
#
loop_
_entity_poly.entity_id
_entity_poly.type
_entity_poly.pdbx_seq_one_letter_code
_entity_poly.pdbx_strand_id
1 'polypeptide(L)'
;QKDLLKKCYSAKASYLFQQDKFYDVSYDTGDKSIQCSRRPDAFKFWMTWKALGTLGLEERVNRALALSRYLVEEIKKREGFKLLLEVSDYGIVLM
;
A
#
# COMPACT_ATOMS: atom_id res chain seq x y z
N GLN A 1 -18.20 8.42 -13.21
CA GLN A 1 -17.43 9.44 -13.95
C GLN A 1 -16.03 8.88 -14.23
N LYS A 2 -15.54 8.85 -15.48
CA LYS A 2 -14.18 8.34 -15.81
C LYS A 2 -13.12 9.46 -15.74
N ASP A 3 -11.88 9.08 -15.46
CA ASP A 3 -10.67 9.94 -15.46
C ASP A 3 -10.67 11.14 -14.50
N LEU A 4 -11.27 11.00 -13.32
CA LEU A 4 -11.31 12.06 -12.31
C LEU A 4 -9.92 12.55 -11.90
N LEU A 5 -8.97 11.63 -11.68
CA LEU A 5 -7.59 12.00 -11.32
C LEU A 5 -6.91 12.82 -12.41
N LYS A 6 -7.08 12.43 -13.69
CA LYS A 6 -6.55 13.19 -14.81
C LYS A 6 -7.18 14.58 -14.89
N LYS A 7 -8.50 14.69 -14.74
CA LYS A 7 -9.20 15.99 -14.75
C LYS A 7 -8.80 16.90 -13.60
N CYS A 8 -8.49 16.32 -12.44
CA CYS A 8 -8.11 17.07 -11.25
C CYS A 8 -6.65 17.56 -11.29
N TYR A 9 -5.71 16.72 -11.76
CA TYR A 9 -4.27 17.00 -11.64
C TYR A 9 -3.57 17.37 -12.96
N SER A 10 -4.25 17.25 -14.11
CA SER A 10 -3.60 17.51 -15.41
C SER A 10 -3.19 18.97 -15.56
N ALA A 11 -1.90 19.17 -15.87
CA ALA A 11 -1.34 20.46 -16.24
C ALA A 11 -1.12 20.58 -17.77
N LYS A 12 -1.31 19.49 -18.52
CA LYS A 12 -1.13 19.43 -19.99
C LYS A 12 0.21 19.99 -20.47
N ALA A 13 1.29 19.71 -19.74
CA ALA A 13 2.63 20.15 -20.09
C ALA A 13 3.07 19.50 -21.42
N SER A 14 3.13 20.30 -22.49
CA SER A 14 3.44 19.83 -23.86
C SER A 14 4.81 19.18 -24.01
N TYR A 15 5.77 19.54 -23.15
CA TYR A 15 7.13 18.99 -23.15
C TYR A 15 7.25 17.62 -22.44
N LEU A 16 6.22 17.18 -21.70
CA LEU A 16 6.19 15.87 -21.02
C LEU A 16 5.14 14.93 -21.62
N PHE A 17 3.96 15.48 -21.96
CA PHE A 17 2.78 14.72 -22.40
C PHE A 17 2.42 15.02 -23.86
N GLN A 18 3.38 14.80 -24.76
CA GLN A 18 3.18 14.87 -26.21
C GLN A 18 2.07 13.89 -26.66
N GLN A 19 1.16 14.34 -27.52
CA GLN A 19 0.02 13.54 -27.98
C GLN A 19 0.28 12.79 -29.30
N ASP A 20 1.39 13.11 -29.97
CA ASP A 20 1.84 12.59 -31.27
C ASP A 20 2.85 11.44 -31.15
N LYS A 21 2.88 10.75 -29.99
CA LYS A 21 3.76 9.61 -29.77
C LYS A 21 3.33 8.42 -30.63
N PHE A 22 4.29 7.56 -31.01
CA PHE A 22 4.07 6.36 -31.82
C PHE A 22 3.37 5.20 -31.06
N TYR A 23 2.93 5.43 -29.82
CA TYR A 23 2.26 4.46 -28.96
C TYR A 23 1.03 5.11 -28.31
N ASP A 24 0.14 4.29 -27.73
CA ASP A 24 -1.05 4.81 -27.03
C ASP A 24 -0.66 5.63 -25.79
N VAL A 25 -0.83 6.95 -25.88
CA VAL A 25 -0.54 7.89 -24.79
C VAL A 25 -1.42 7.70 -23.55
N SER A 26 -2.43 6.82 -23.59
CA SER A 26 -3.22 6.45 -22.41
C SER A 26 -2.40 5.77 -21.32
N TYR A 27 -1.25 5.16 -21.67
CA TYR A 27 -0.28 4.59 -20.74
C TYR A 27 0.57 5.63 -19.98
N ASP A 28 0.61 6.88 -20.45
CA ASP A 28 1.31 7.96 -19.77
C ASP A 28 0.45 8.45 -18.58
N THR A 29 0.82 8.04 -17.36
CA THR A 29 0.02 8.32 -16.16
C THR A 29 0.39 9.61 -15.41
N GLY A 30 1.37 10.39 -15.89
CA GLY A 30 1.92 11.52 -15.13
C GLY A 30 0.88 12.59 -14.81
N ASP A 31 0.01 12.91 -15.77
CA ASP A 31 -1.09 13.89 -15.62
C ASP A 31 -2.24 13.41 -14.69
N LYS A 32 -2.13 12.22 -14.10
CA LYS A 32 -3.05 11.70 -13.07
C LYS A 32 -2.52 11.92 -11.64
N SER A 33 -1.34 12.48 -11.49
CA SER A 33 -0.67 12.69 -10.20
C SER A 33 -0.37 14.16 -9.98
N ILE A 34 -0.32 14.57 -8.72
CA ILE A 34 0.24 15.86 -8.31
C ILE A 34 1.77 15.92 -8.50
N GLN A 35 2.44 14.77 -8.58
CA GLN A 35 3.89 14.69 -8.73
C GLN A 35 4.32 14.72 -10.21
N CYS A 36 5.42 15.42 -10.50
CA CYS A 36 6.05 15.39 -11.82
C CYS A 36 6.87 14.10 -12.03
N SER A 37 8.01 13.97 -11.35
CA SER A 37 8.78 12.71 -11.34
C SER A 37 8.25 11.76 -10.27
N ARG A 38 8.20 10.45 -10.57
CA ARG A 38 7.74 9.44 -9.61
C ARG A 38 8.60 8.17 -9.67
N ARG A 39 8.92 7.62 -8.50
CA ARG A 39 9.65 6.35 -8.39
C ARG A 39 8.75 5.16 -8.76
N PRO A 40 9.28 4.07 -9.35
CA PRO A 40 8.51 2.88 -9.69
C PRO A 40 8.25 1.99 -8.46
N ASP A 41 7.64 2.52 -7.41
CA ASP A 41 7.42 1.82 -6.14
C ASP A 41 6.52 0.57 -6.26
N ALA A 42 5.71 0.48 -7.32
CA ALA A 42 4.92 -0.71 -7.60
C ALA A 42 5.78 -1.93 -7.96
N PHE A 43 7.00 -1.74 -8.47
CA PHE A 43 7.83 -2.84 -8.96
C PHE A 43 8.33 -3.76 -7.84
N LYS A 44 8.84 -3.19 -6.74
CA LYS A 44 9.25 -3.97 -5.55
C LYS A 44 8.11 -4.80 -4.97
N PHE A 45 6.90 -4.23 -4.97
CA PHE A 45 5.70 -4.93 -4.51
C PHE A 45 5.28 -6.03 -5.50
N TRP A 46 5.27 -5.74 -6.80
CA TRP A 46 4.99 -6.73 -7.84
C TRP A 46 5.95 -7.93 -7.77
N MET A 47 7.26 -7.69 -7.60
CA MET A 47 8.26 -8.75 -7.42
C MET A 47 7.95 -9.60 -6.18
N THR A 48 7.60 -8.95 -5.07
CA THR A 48 7.23 -9.64 -3.82
C THR A 48 5.98 -10.51 -4.03
N TRP A 49 4.95 -9.97 -4.69
CA TRP A 49 3.72 -10.70 -4.99
C TRP A 49 3.98 -11.86 -5.95
N LYS A 50 4.84 -11.69 -6.97
CA LYS A 50 5.22 -12.79 -7.85
C LYS A 50 5.99 -13.88 -7.13
N ALA A 51 6.85 -13.54 -6.18
CA ALA A 51 7.63 -14.51 -5.42
C ALA A 51 6.79 -15.30 -4.39
N LEU A 52 5.83 -14.64 -3.73
CA LEU A 52 5.04 -15.25 -2.65
C LEU A 52 3.66 -15.76 -3.08
N GLY A 53 3.13 -15.21 -4.17
CA GLY A 53 1.72 -15.36 -4.52
C GLY A 53 0.78 -14.68 -3.51
N THR A 54 -0.51 -14.71 -3.81
CA THR A 54 -1.54 -14.17 -2.92
C THR A 54 -1.62 -14.97 -1.60
N LEU A 55 -1.51 -16.29 -1.66
CA LEU A 55 -1.54 -17.15 -0.47
C LEU A 55 -0.34 -16.89 0.46
N GLY A 56 0.88 -16.73 -0.08
CA GLY A 56 2.05 -16.42 0.75
C GLY A 56 1.97 -15.02 1.39
N LEU A 57 1.30 -14.06 0.76
CA LEU A 57 1.01 -12.76 1.38
C LEU A 57 -0.06 -12.90 2.49
N GLU A 58 -1.12 -13.66 2.24
CA GLU A 58 -2.17 -13.96 3.22
C GLU A 58 -1.60 -14.63 4.47
N GLU A 59 -0.78 -15.67 4.31
CA GLU A 59 -0.14 -16.37 5.42
C GLU A 59 0.72 -15.43 6.29
N ARG A 60 1.45 -14.50 5.66
CA ARG A 60 2.26 -13.51 6.38
C ARG A 60 1.39 -12.56 7.21
N VAL A 61 0.29 -12.07 6.64
CA VAL A 61 -0.67 -11.22 7.36
C VAL A 61 -1.30 -11.98 8.52
N ASN A 62 -1.81 -13.19 8.26
CA ASN A 62 -2.45 -14.04 9.27
C ASN A 62 -1.49 -14.37 10.41
N ARG A 63 -0.23 -14.68 10.11
CA ARG A 63 0.81 -14.94 11.11
C ARG A 63 1.10 -13.70 11.96
N ALA A 64 1.21 -12.52 11.35
CA ALA A 64 1.42 -11.28 12.09
C ALA A 64 0.27 -11.02 13.08
N LEU A 65 -0.98 -11.14 12.62
CA LEU A 65 -2.16 -10.99 13.46
C LEU A 65 -2.22 -12.02 14.60
N ALA A 66 -1.87 -13.28 14.31
CA ALA A 66 -1.82 -14.34 15.32
C ALA A 66 -0.76 -14.05 16.40
N LEU A 67 0.41 -13.57 16.00
CA LEU A 67 1.48 -13.17 16.93
C LEU A 67 1.07 -11.96 17.78
N SER A 68 0.36 -10.98 17.22
CA SER A 68 -0.18 -9.86 18.01
C SER A 68 -1.16 -10.32 19.07
N ARG A 69 -2.09 -11.24 18.73
CA ARG A 69 -3.01 -11.84 19.72
C ARG A 69 -2.27 -12.62 20.79
N TYR A 70 -1.30 -13.44 20.38
CA TYR A 70 -0.45 -14.19 21.31
C TYR A 70 0.26 -13.27 22.31
N LEU A 71 0.87 -12.18 21.83
CA LEU A 71 1.56 -11.21 22.68
C LEU A 71 0.64 -10.60 23.73
N VAL A 72 -0.61 -10.29 23.36
CA VAL A 72 -1.57 -9.71 24.31
C VAL A 72 -1.97 -10.70 25.40
N GLU A 73 -2.19 -11.96 25.05
CA GLU A 73 -2.42 -12.99 26.05
C GLU A 73 -1.21 -13.18 26.98
N GLU A 74 0.01 -13.05 26.47
CA GLU A 74 1.23 -13.09 27.30
C GLU A 74 1.39 -11.87 28.21
N ILE A 75 0.99 -10.69 27.76
CA ILE A 75 1.00 -9.46 28.57
C ILE A 75 -0.01 -9.57 29.71
N LYS A 76 -1.24 -10.04 29.44
CA LYS A 76 -2.30 -10.20 30.44
C LYS A 76 -1.92 -11.14 31.59
N LYS A 77 -0.97 -12.07 31.36
CA LYS A 77 -0.48 -13.01 32.38
C LYS A 77 0.58 -12.42 33.30
N ARG A 78 1.13 -11.24 33.00
CA ARG A 78 2.28 -10.67 33.72
C ARG A 78 1.88 -9.43 34.52
N GLU A 79 2.28 -9.39 35.78
CA GLU A 79 2.17 -8.17 36.57
C GLU A 79 3.12 -7.08 36.04
N GLY A 80 2.76 -5.82 36.27
CA GLY A 80 3.56 -4.67 35.82
C GLY A 80 3.30 -4.21 34.39
N PHE A 81 2.43 -4.89 33.65
CA PHE A 81 1.98 -4.45 32.32
C PHE A 81 0.48 -4.16 32.31
N LYS A 82 0.09 -3.09 31.61
CA LYS A 82 -1.31 -2.70 31.45
C LYS A 82 -1.60 -2.49 29.98
N LEU A 83 -2.57 -3.21 29.44
CA LEU A 83 -3.01 -3.00 28.07
C LEU A 83 -3.85 -1.70 28.00
N LEU A 84 -3.56 -0.81 27.05
CA LEU A 84 -4.30 0.45 26.88
C LEU A 84 -5.66 0.23 26.22
N LEU A 85 -5.73 -0.67 25.25
CA LEU A 85 -6.93 -1.03 24.50
C LEU A 85 -6.87 -2.52 24.18
N GLU A 86 -8.03 -3.20 24.25
CA GLU A 86 -8.13 -4.56 23.71
C GLU A 86 -7.76 -4.56 22.22
N VAL A 87 -7.11 -5.64 21.79
CA VAL A 87 -6.59 -5.74 20.42
C VAL A 87 -7.76 -5.70 19.45
N SER A 88 -7.76 -4.67 18.60
CA SER A 88 -8.64 -4.61 17.43
C SER A 88 -8.14 -5.57 16.34
N ASP A 89 -9.01 -5.90 15.38
CA ASP A 89 -8.74 -6.82 14.26
C ASP A 89 -7.51 -6.46 13.40
N TYR A 90 -6.88 -5.31 13.64
CA TYR A 90 -5.74 -4.76 12.90
C TYR A 90 -4.37 -5.15 13.48
N GLY A 91 -4.30 -5.90 14.58
CA GLY A 91 -3.05 -6.47 15.10
C GLY A 91 -2.09 -5.46 15.75
N ILE A 92 -2.57 -4.28 16.13
CA ILE A 92 -1.80 -3.29 16.89
C ILE A 92 -1.94 -3.61 18.38
N VAL A 93 -0.81 -3.74 19.07
CA VAL A 93 -0.75 -3.92 20.52
C VAL A 93 -0.26 -2.62 21.16
N LEU A 94 -1.08 -2.01 22.00
CA LEU A 94 -0.76 -0.78 22.74
C LEU A 94 -0.70 -1.10 24.23
N MET A 95 0.50 -0.96 24.80
CA MET A 95 0.80 -1.15 26.22
C MET A 95 1.07 0.20 26.89
#